data_AF-A0A7W0FW63-F1
#
_entry.id   AF-A0A7W0FW63-F1
#
_cell.length_a   1.000
_cell.length_b   1.000
_cell.length_c   1.000
_cell.angle_alpha   90.00
_cell.angle_beta   90.00
_cell.angle_gamma   90.00
#
_symmetry.space_group_name_H-M   'P 1'
#
loop_
_entity.id
_entity.type
_entity.pdbx_description
1 polymer ?
#
loop_
_entity_poly.entity_id
_entity_poly.type
_entity_poly.pdbx_seq_one_letter_code
_entity_poly.pdbx_strand_id
1 'polypeptide(L)'
;MSKINWLATLGWDEDQLGEMRYIGYAYIRQGKYDIAISFFEALIALDPESAYDSQTLGALYLQINQPKKALKYCEKALKIESDHAPTLLNMCKAFFMLNKKDEALKLAAILKNERDPTISNVAKALLLAYGT
;
A
#
# COMPACT_ATOMS: atom_id res chain seq x y z
N MET A 1 -9.10 -24.01 9.45
CA MET A 1 -7.99 -23.66 10.38
C MET A 1 -8.31 -22.30 10.96
N SER A 2 -8.43 -22.15 12.28
CA SER A 2 -8.51 -20.80 12.87
C SER A 2 -7.19 -20.08 12.62
N LYS A 3 -7.25 -18.79 12.27
CA LYS A 3 -6.05 -17.95 12.21
C LYS A 3 -5.44 -17.90 13.61
N ILE A 4 -4.12 -18.05 13.74
CA ILE A 4 -3.41 -17.85 15.00
C ILE A 4 -3.55 -16.38 15.39
N ASN A 5 -3.99 -16.11 16.61
CA ASN A 5 -3.94 -14.77 17.18
C ASN A 5 -2.54 -14.54 17.77
N TRP A 6 -1.64 -14.02 16.95
CA TRP A 6 -0.24 -13.80 17.34
C TRP A 6 -0.09 -12.77 18.45
N LEU A 7 -0.92 -11.72 18.44
CA LEU A 7 -0.94 -10.70 19.49
C LEU A 7 -1.22 -11.32 20.85
N ALA A 8 -2.29 -12.11 20.95
CA ALA A 8 -2.62 -12.82 22.19
C ALA A 8 -1.54 -13.84 22.60
N THR A 9 -0.89 -14.49 21.63
CA THR A 9 0.16 -15.49 21.90
C THR A 9 1.44 -14.84 22.44
N LEU A 10 1.80 -13.67 21.93
CA LEU A 10 2.99 -12.93 22.34
C LEU A 10 2.73 -12.01 23.54
N GLY A 11 1.48 -11.85 23.96
CA GLY A 11 1.08 -10.85 24.95
C GLY A 11 1.30 -9.42 24.44
N TRP A 12 1.20 -9.21 23.12
CA TRP A 12 1.36 -7.92 22.48
C TRP A 12 0.00 -7.29 22.21
N ASP A 13 -0.03 -5.97 22.20
CA ASP A 13 -1.15 -5.11 21.92
C ASP A 13 -0.84 -4.13 20.77
N GLU A 14 -1.72 -3.16 20.56
CA GLU A 14 -1.60 -2.17 19.49
C GLU A 14 -0.40 -1.24 19.69
N ASP A 15 0.09 -1.05 20.91
CA ASP A 15 1.22 -0.15 21.19
C ASP A 15 2.51 -0.75 20.61
N GLN A 16 2.75 -2.06 20.81
CA GLN A 16 3.94 -2.70 20.22
C GLN A 16 3.88 -2.70 18.69
N LEU A 17 2.70 -2.83 18.08
CA LEU A 17 2.56 -2.66 16.63
C LEU A 17 2.84 -1.21 16.21
N GLY A 18 2.40 -0.22 17.00
CA GLY A 18 2.71 1.19 16.81
C GLY A 18 4.22 1.47 16.81
N GLU A 19 4.95 0.90 17.76
CA GLU A 19 6.42 1.00 17.83
C GLU A 19 7.10 0.37 16.62
N MET A 20 6.66 -0.82 16.20
CA MET A 20 7.16 -1.46 14.99
C MET A 20 6.93 -0.62 13.73
N ARG A 21 5.75 0.00 13.59
CA ARG A 21 5.47 0.95 12.50
C ARG A 21 6.40 2.14 12.56
N TYR A 22 6.61 2.71 13.75
CA TYR A 22 7.50 3.86 13.93
C TYR A 22 8.93 3.54 13.48
N ILE A 23 9.47 2.38 13.86
CA ILE A 23 10.80 1.92 13.43
C ILE A 23 10.83 1.68 11.92
N GLY A 24 9.80 1.02 11.37
CA GLY A 24 9.65 0.84 9.93
C GLY A 24 9.71 2.16 9.17
N TYR A 25 8.95 3.17 9.60
CA TYR A 25 8.99 4.51 9.02
C TYR A 25 10.34 5.22 9.18
N ALA A 26 11.05 5.00 10.30
CA ALA A 26 12.39 5.54 10.48
C ALA A 26 13.38 4.97 9.44
N TYR A 27 13.23 3.70 9.06
CA TYR A 27 14.02 3.10 7.97
C TYR A 27 13.60 3.59 6.58
N ILE A 28 12.30 3.82 6.36
CA ILE A 28 11.80 4.45 5.11
C ILE A 28 12.45 5.83 4.92
N ARG A 29 12.50 6.66 5.98
CA ARG A 29 13.13 7.99 5.91
C ARG A 29 14.64 7.94 5.63
N GLN A 30 15.30 6.83 5.96
CA GLN A 30 16.71 6.60 5.66
C GLN A 30 16.94 5.99 4.26
N GLY A 31 15.87 5.70 3.50
CA GLY A 31 15.97 5.00 2.22
C GLY A 31 16.31 3.50 2.32
N LYS A 32 16.28 2.93 3.54
CA LYS A 32 16.57 1.51 3.79
C LYS A 32 15.29 0.68 3.64
N TYR A 33 14.83 0.59 2.40
CA TYR A 33 13.51 0.01 2.08
C TYR A 33 13.43 -1.50 2.33
N ASP A 34 14.53 -2.23 2.17
CA ASP A 34 14.65 -3.65 2.48
C ASP A 34 14.34 -3.94 3.96
N ILE A 35 14.95 -3.16 4.86
CA ILE A 35 14.71 -3.28 6.31
C ILE A 35 13.27 -2.88 6.64
N ALA A 36 12.79 -1.76 6.08
CA ALA A 36 11.42 -1.32 6.30
C ALA A 36 10.40 -2.38 5.87
N ILE A 37 10.62 -3.05 4.73
CA ILE A 37 9.77 -4.14 4.24
C ILE A 37 9.70 -5.27 5.28
N SER A 38 10.81 -5.67 5.90
CA SER A 38 10.79 -6.71 6.93
C SER A 38 9.91 -6.33 8.14
N PHE A 39 9.92 -5.06 8.56
CA PHE A 39 9.02 -4.58 9.62
C PHE A 39 7.56 -4.68 9.21
N PHE A 40 7.21 -4.23 8.01
CA PHE A 40 5.82 -4.27 7.53
C PHE A 40 5.33 -5.69 7.19
N GLU A 41 6.21 -6.60 6.77
CA GLU A 41 5.90 -8.01 6.63
C GLU A 41 5.59 -8.66 7.98
N ALA A 42 6.37 -8.33 9.02
CA ALA A 42 6.10 -8.79 10.38
C ALA A 42 4.79 -8.22 10.93
N LEU A 43 4.52 -6.92 10.76
CA LEU A 43 3.26 -6.28 11.14
C LEU A 43 2.06 -6.99 10.51
N ILE A 44 2.14 -7.33 9.22
CA ILE A 44 1.07 -8.04 8.51
C ILE A 44 0.92 -9.50 8.97
N ALA A 45 1.99 -10.13 9.45
CA ALA A 45 1.91 -11.46 10.04
C ALA A 45 1.22 -11.42 11.42
N LEU A 46 1.50 -10.39 12.22
CA LEU A 46 0.94 -10.17 13.54
C LEU A 46 -0.53 -9.75 13.49
N ASP A 47 -0.84 -8.79 12.60
CA ASP A 47 -2.19 -8.31 12.30
C ASP A 47 -2.47 -8.41 10.78
N PRO A 48 -3.05 -9.54 10.34
CA PRO A 48 -3.39 -9.71 8.93
C PRO A 48 -4.52 -8.81 8.42
N GLU A 49 -5.25 -8.11 9.29
CA GLU A 49 -6.43 -7.31 8.92
C GLU A 49 -6.15 -5.79 8.98
N SER A 50 -4.89 -5.40 9.13
CA SER A 50 -4.45 -4.03 8.96
C SER A 50 -4.41 -3.62 7.48
N ALA A 51 -5.40 -2.79 7.07
CA ALA A 51 -5.42 -2.13 5.77
C ALA A 51 -4.23 -1.18 5.62
N TYR A 52 -3.90 -0.43 6.68
CA TYR A 52 -2.81 0.53 6.73
C TYR A 52 -1.43 -0.10 6.48
N ASP A 53 -1.11 -1.21 7.16
CA ASP A 53 0.19 -1.88 7.00
C ASP A 53 0.30 -2.55 5.63
N SER A 54 -0.81 -3.12 5.15
CA SER A 54 -0.90 -3.67 3.79
C SER A 54 -0.70 -2.59 2.72
N GLN A 55 -1.31 -1.41 2.90
CA GLN A 55 -1.14 -0.26 2.01
C GLN A 55 0.32 0.22 2.02
N THR A 56 0.93 0.35 3.20
CA THR A 56 2.32 0.79 3.33
C THR A 56 3.30 -0.20 2.71
N LEU A 57 3.09 -1.51 2.91
CA LEU A 57 3.93 -2.52 2.26
C LEU A 57 3.76 -2.50 0.73
N GLY A 58 2.54 -2.28 0.24
CA GLY A 58 2.29 -2.05 -1.19
C GLY A 58 3.09 -0.86 -1.73
N ALA A 59 3.12 0.25 -1.00
CA ALA A 59 3.90 1.44 -1.35
C ALA A 59 5.41 1.16 -1.37
N LEU A 60 5.93 0.41 -0.39
CA LEU A 60 7.34 0.06 -0.32
C LEU A 60 7.77 -0.82 -1.50
N TYR A 61 6.94 -1.78 -1.89
CA TYR A 61 7.23 -2.60 -3.05
C TYR A 61 7.23 -1.82 -4.38
N LEU A 62 6.48 -0.71 -4.48
CA LEU A 62 6.63 0.22 -5.60
C LEU A 62 7.98 0.93 -5.58
N GLN A 63 8.43 1.40 -4.41
CA GLN A 63 9.72 2.11 -4.27
C GLN A 63 10.89 1.27 -4.75
N ILE A 64 10.85 -0.05 -4.53
CA ILE A 64 11.90 -0.96 -4.97
C ILE A 64 11.61 -1.67 -6.31
N ASN A 65 10.74 -1.09 -7.14
CA ASN A 65 10.41 -1.57 -8.48
C ASN A 65 9.89 -3.02 -8.53
N GLN A 66 9.10 -3.44 -7.55
CA GLN A 66 8.43 -4.75 -7.49
C GLN A 66 6.89 -4.62 -7.59
N PRO A 67 6.35 -4.14 -8.73
CA PRO A 67 4.94 -3.78 -8.85
C PRO A 67 3.98 -4.97 -8.72
N LYS A 68 4.39 -6.21 -9.03
CA LYS A 68 3.55 -7.40 -8.81
C LYS A 68 3.27 -7.64 -7.32
N LYS A 69 4.28 -7.44 -6.47
CA LYS A 69 4.10 -7.54 -5.02
C LYS A 69 3.30 -6.36 -4.49
N ALA A 70 3.55 -5.16 -5.01
CA ALA A 70 2.73 -3.99 -4.67
C ALA A 70 1.24 -4.24 -4.91
N LEU A 71 0.85 -4.75 -6.09
CA LEU A 71 -0.54 -5.10 -6.40
C LEU A 71 -1.13 -6.06 -5.35
N LYS A 72 -0.42 -7.15 -5.01
CA LYS A 72 -0.89 -8.12 -4.01
C LYS A 72 -1.26 -7.46 -2.68
N TYR A 73 -0.43 -6.55 -2.18
CA TYR A 73 -0.68 -5.88 -0.89
C TYR A 73 -1.68 -4.73 -0.99
N CYS A 74 -1.72 -4.01 -2.13
CA CYS A 74 -2.78 -3.06 -2.42
C CYS A 74 -4.16 -3.74 -2.48
N GLU A 75 -4.29 -4.88 -3.17
CA GLU A 75 -5.51 -5.68 -3.21
C GLU A 75 -5.92 -6.16 -1.81
N LYS A 76 -4.95 -6.53 -0.98
CA LYS A 76 -5.23 -6.90 0.42
C LYS A 76 -5.80 -5.72 1.21
N ALA A 77 -5.19 -4.54 1.11
CA ALA A 77 -5.70 -3.33 1.76
C ALA A 77 -7.10 -2.96 1.25
N LEU A 78 -7.33 -3.00 -0.07
CA LEU A 78 -8.63 -2.67 -0.69
C LEU A 78 -9.75 -3.69 -0.40
N LYS A 79 -9.41 -4.91 0.01
CA LYS A 79 -10.42 -5.85 0.52
C LYS A 79 -10.99 -5.42 1.88
N ILE A 80 -10.25 -4.62 2.63
CA ILE A 80 -10.61 -4.15 3.98
C ILE A 80 -11.20 -2.74 3.87
N GLU A 81 -10.53 -1.85 3.12
CA GLU A 81 -10.96 -0.48 2.84
C GLU A 81 -11.03 -0.24 1.32
N SER A 82 -12.19 -0.51 0.72
CA SER A 82 -12.36 -0.59 -0.74
C SER A 82 -12.23 0.73 -1.49
N ASP A 83 -12.43 1.87 -0.81
CA ASP A 83 -12.39 3.21 -1.37
C ASP A 83 -11.19 4.04 -0.88
N HIS A 84 -10.16 3.40 -0.32
CA HIS A 84 -8.98 4.10 0.15
C HIS A 84 -8.13 4.66 -1.01
N ALA A 85 -8.32 5.96 -1.29
CA ALA A 85 -7.70 6.66 -2.42
C ALA A 85 -6.17 6.53 -2.52
N PRO A 86 -5.38 6.62 -1.43
CA PRO A 86 -3.93 6.37 -1.49
C PRO A 86 -3.58 4.96 -1.97
N THR A 87 -4.36 3.93 -1.57
CA THR A 87 -4.14 2.55 -2.03
C THR A 87 -4.49 2.40 -3.50
N LEU A 88 -5.61 2.97 -3.95
CA LEU A 88 -6.00 2.97 -5.37
C LEU A 88 -4.95 3.66 -6.24
N LEU A 89 -4.35 4.76 -5.75
CA LEU A 89 -3.28 5.45 -6.46
C LEU A 89 -2.01 4.59 -6.56
N ASN A 90 -1.65 3.88 -5.50
CA ASN A 90 -0.53 2.93 -5.54
C ASN A 90 -0.81 1.77 -6.50
N MET A 91 -2.03 1.22 -6.50
CA MET A 91 -2.44 0.18 -7.45
C MET A 91 -2.40 0.68 -8.90
N CYS A 92 -2.82 1.92 -9.15
CA CYS A 92 -2.73 2.60 -10.44
C CYS A 92 -1.26 2.68 -10.93
N LYS A 93 -0.35 3.16 -10.07
CA LYS A 93 1.09 3.20 -10.36
C LYS A 93 1.66 1.81 -10.66
N ALA A 94 1.27 0.80 -9.88
CA ALA A 94 1.68 -0.58 -10.09
C ALA A 94 1.25 -1.11 -11.46
N PHE A 95 0.02 -0.81 -11.89
CA PHE A 95 -0.47 -1.19 -13.22
C PHE A 95 0.31 -0.51 -14.35
N PHE A 96 0.63 0.78 -14.23
CA PHE A 96 1.50 1.46 -15.19
C PHE A 96 2.89 0.80 -15.29
N MET A 97 3.52 0.47 -14.17
CA MET A 97 4.83 -0.21 -14.15
C MET A 97 4.78 -1.63 -14.74
N LEU A 98 3.60 -2.24 -14.79
CA LEU A 98 3.37 -3.55 -15.40
C LEU A 98 2.89 -3.46 -16.85
N ASN A 99 2.89 -2.26 -17.44
CA ASN A 99 2.37 -2.01 -18.78
C ASN A 99 0.88 -2.39 -18.95
N LYS A 100 0.12 -2.39 -17.85
CA LYS A 100 -1.33 -2.64 -17.79
C LYS A 100 -2.08 -1.32 -17.81
N LYS A 101 -1.93 -0.61 -18.93
CA LYS A 101 -2.36 0.78 -19.08
C LYS A 101 -3.87 0.95 -18.87
N ASP A 102 -4.68 0.06 -19.43
CA ASP A 102 -6.14 0.17 -19.38
C ASP A 102 -6.68 0.06 -17.94
N GLU A 103 -6.16 -0.88 -17.16
CA GLU A 103 -6.48 -1.03 -15.74
C GLU A 103 -6.03 0.20 -14.94
N ALA A 104 -4.85 0.74 -15.25
CA ALA A 104 -4.35 1.93 -14.59
C ALA A 104 -5.24 3.17 -14.85
N LEU A 105 -5.68 3.37 -16.09
CA LEU A 105 -6.52 4.50 -16.48
C LEU A 105 -7.93 4.42 -15.88
N LYS A 106 -8.48 3.22 -15.69
CA LYS A 106 -9.74 3.03 -14.96
C LYS A 106 -9.62 3.56 -13.53
N LEU A 107 -8.52 3.24 -12.83
CA LEU A 107 -8.29 3.74 -11.48
C LEU A 107 -8.05 5.26 -11.47
N ALA A 108 -7.28 5.79 -12.42
CA ALA A 108 -7.08 7.23 -12.54
C ALA A 108 -8.41 7.98 -12.80
N ALA A 109 -9.33 7.40 -13.56
CA ALA A 109 -10.65 7.97 -13.80
C ALA A 109 -11.52 8.06 -12.53
N ILE A 110 -11.38 7.10 -11.62
CA ILE A 110 -12.01 7.13 -10.29
C ILE A 110 -11.40 8.26 -9.45
N LEU A 111 -10.06 8.37 -9.46
CA LEU A 111 -9.31 9.27 -8.58
C LEU A 111 -9.29 10.75 -9.02
N LYS A 112 -9.67 11.07 -10.26
CA LYS A 112 -9.55 12.44 -10.80
C LYS A 112 -10.35 13.51 -10.05
N ASN A 113 -11.36 13.10 -9.28
CA ASN A 113 -12.22 14.01 -8.51
C ASN A 113 -12.02 13.86 -6.99
N GLU A 114 -10.94 13.19 -6.55
CA GLU A 114 -10.61 13.05 -5.14
C GLU A 114 -10.43 14.39 -4.45
N ARG A 115 -10.85 14.44 -3.17
CA ARG A 115 -10.76 15.65 -2.35
C ARG A 115 -9.29 16.06 -2.12
N ASP A 116 -8.40 15.09 -1.99
CA ASP A 116 -6.96 15.36 -1.89
C ASP A 116 -6.43 15.83 -3.25
N PRO A 117 -5.98 17.10 -3.36
CA PRO A 117 -5.47 17.65 -4.61
C PRO A 117 -4.19 16.93 -5.08
N THR A 118 -3.41 16.35 -4.17
CA THR A 118 -2.21 15.58 -4.53
C THR A 118 -2.60 14.35 -5.33
N ILE A 119 -3.64 13.63 -4.89
CA ILE A 119 -4.13 12.43 -5.57
C ILE A 119 -4.84 12.80 -6.87
N SER A 120 -5.78 13.75 -6.81
CA SER A 120 -6.56 14.11 -7.99
C SER A 120 -5.73 14.76 -9.10
N ASN A 121 -4.70 15.55 -8.76
CA ASN A 121 -3.79 16.12 -9.76
C ASN A 121 -2.92 15.05 -10.43
N VAL A 122 -2.40 14.08 -9.66
CA VAL A 122 -1.65 12.95 -10.23
C VAL A 122 -2.55 12.14 -11.17
N ALA A 123 -3.79 11.86 -10.75
CA ALA A 123 -4.75 11.12 -11.56
C ALA A 123 -5.09 11.86 -12.89
N LYS A 124 -5.35 13.17 -12.83
CA LYS A 124 -5.58 14.01 -14.03
C LYS A 124 -4.37 14.02 -14.95
N ALA A 125 -3.15 14.15 -14.40
CA ALA A 125 -1.92 14.12 -15.18
C ALA A 125 -1.74 12.78 -15.90
N LEU A 126 -2.01 11.66 -15.22
CA LEU A 126 -1.96 10.33 -15.84
C LEU A 126 -2.99 10.19 -16.96
N LEU A 127 -4.23 10.67 -16.77
CA LEU A 127 -5.24 10.65 -17.82
C LEU A 127 -4.86 11.52 -19.02
N LEU A 128 -4.29 12.70 -18.80
CA LEU A 128 -3.87 13.60 -19.89
C LEU A 128 -2.72 13.00 -20.71
N ALA A 129 -1.74 12.38 -20.03
CA ALA A 129 -0.56 11.81 -20.68
C ALA A 129 -0.87 10.51 -21.45
N TYR A 130 -1.88 9.76 -21.02
CA TYR A 130 -2.08 8.38 -21.46
C TYR A 130 -3.51 8.06 -21.95
N GLY A 131 -4.48 8.95 -21.81
CA GLY A 131 -5.91 8.69 -22.09
C GLY A 131 -6.37 8.83 -23.53
N THR A 132 -5.47 8.87 -24.51
CA THR A 132 -5.77 8.90 -25.96
C THR A 132 -5.92 7.50 -26.55
#